data_AF-A0A444RU48-F1
#
_entry.id   AF-A0A444RU48-F1
#
_cell.length_a   1.000
_cell.length_b   1.000
_cell.length_c   1.000
_cell.angle_alpha   90.00
_cell.angle_beta   90.00
_cell.angle_gamma   90.00
#
_symmetry.space_group_name_H-M   'P 1'
#
loop_
_entity.id
_entity.type
_entity.pdbx_description
1 polymer ?
#
loop_
_entity_poly.entity_id
_entity_poly.type
_entity_poly.pdbx_seq_one_letter_code
_entity_poly.pdbx_strand_id
1 'polypeptide(L)'
;MQAYTVNAFRMPGWYHEEQGSDGPNSGGGSDNSGPQSLSDMSSSSSQSGFAGFDVERASYLRTVHGILALVAFVALFPLGAVLMRLVPGRMSIWFHAVTQLAALALFIASIGLGAYIVNLVQDGGFPLLDDDLVVAHVGIGSALGVVFILMPIMGYLHHRYFKKVGRRTGWSYLHLAGGRVGITLGIINGGIGLAIAGAETRFKVAYGIVAGIVWVAWMATATVSEARRNRGRKRTGNEPKYGPTGRARVHETS
;
A
#
# COMPACT_ATOMS: atom_id res chain seq x y z
N MET A 1 7.67 33.27 7.42
CA MET A 1 7.74 31.95 6.74
C MET A 1 8.80 31.14 7.48
N GLN A 2 8.39 30.16 8.29
CA GLN A 2 9.33 29.25 8.97
C GLN A 2 9.67 28.10 8.02
N ALA A 3 10.96 27.88 7.79
CA ALA A 3 11.48 26.76 7.03
C ALA A 3 11.19 25.46 7.80
N TYR A 4 10.43 24.56 7.19
CA TYR A 4 10.21 23.22 7.70
C TYR A 4 11.45 22.39 7.38
N THR A 5 12.41 22.36 8.31
CA THR A 5 13.47 21.35 8.31
C THR A 5 12.82 20.00 8.63
N VAL A 6 12.47 19.26 7.58
CA VAL A 6 12.06 17.86 7.69
C VAL A 6 13.29 17.12 8.23
N ASN A 7 13.24 16.66 9.48
CA ASN A 7 14.21 15.75 10.06
C ASN A 7 14.16 14.42 9.30
N ALA A 8 14.77 14.39 8.13
CA ALA A 8 14.72 13.30 7.16
C ALA A 8 15.86 12.30 7.38
N PHE A 9 16.24 12.00 8.62
CA PHE A 9 17.08 10.84 8.91
C PHE A 9 17.04 10.54 10.41
N ARG A 10 16.09 9.71 10.85
CA ARG A 10 16.17 9.08 12.16
C ARG A 10 16.29 7.58 11.95
N MET A 11 17.52 7.11 11.86
CA MET A 11 17.82 5.68 11.83
C MET A 11 17.50 5.07 13.20
N PRO A 12 16.93 3.87 13.27
CA PRO A 12 16.85 3.13 14.53
C PRO A 12 18.27 2.73 14.96
N GLY A 13 18.64 2.95 16.22
CA GLY A 13 19.73 2.17 16.84
C GLY A 13 20.95 2.89 17.42
N TRP A 14 21.10 4.20 17.32
CA TRP A 14 22.26 4.89 17.93
C TRP A 14 21.83 6.02 18.84
N TYR A 15 21.69 5.70 20.13
CA TYR A 15 21.65 6.70 21.20
C TYR A 15 23.08 7.21 21.40
N HIS A 16 23.34 8.49 21.11
CA HIS A 16 24.52 9.14 21.67
C HIS A 16 24.21 9.47 23.12
N GLU A 17 24.94 8.81 24.02
CA GLU A 17 25.06 9.12 25.43
C GLU A 17 25.59 10.56 25.57
N GLU A 18 24.76 11.47 26.10
CA GLU A 18 25.19 12.82 26.46
C GLU A 18 26.19 12.72 27.61
N GLN A 19 27.48 12.68 27.29
CA GLN A 19 28.53 12.94 28.26
C GLN A 19 28.53 14.45 28.57
N GLY A 20 27.97 14.78 29.73
CA GLY A 20 28.16 16.08 30.36
C GLY A 20 29.64 16.37 30.52
N SER A 21 30.07 17.53 30.03
CA SER A 21 31.37 18.10 30.37
C SER A 21 31.18 19.54 30.81
N ASP A 22 31.47 19.75 32.09
CA ASP A 22 31.43 21.02 32.79
C ASP A 22 32.61 21.93 32.40
N GLY A 23 32.29 23.14 31.94
CA GLY A 23 33.02 24.40 32.20
C GLY A 23 34.19 24.80 31.29
N PRO A 24 34.73 26.05 31.43
CA PRO A 24 34.19 27.23 32.10
C PRO A 24 34.12 28.50 31.20
N ASN A 25 33.35 29.46 31.70
CA ASN A 25 33.11 30.79 31.17
C ASN A 25 34.26 31.77 31.50
N SER A 26 34.76 32.48 30.48
CA SER A 26 35.58 33.71 30.53
C SER A 26 35.41 34.38 29.16
N GLY A 27 35.14 35.66 28.94
CA GLY A 27 35.24 36.88 29.73
C GLY A 27 35.78 37.97 28.78
N GLY A 28 35.00 39.03 28.52
CA GLY A 28 35.50 40.37 28.13
C GLY A 28 35.64 40.74 26.64
N GLY A 29 34.88 41.77 26.22
CA GLY A 29 35.52 43.02 25.74
C GLY A 29 35.46 43.43 24.25
N SER A 30 34.61 44.42 23.99
CA SER A 30 34.83 45.65 23.17
C SER A 30 34.77 45.65 21.63
N ASP A 31 34.15 46.74 21.16
CA ASP A 31 33.73 47.13 19.81
C ASP A 31 34.89 47.52 18.88
N ASN A 32 34.70 47.35 17.56
CA ASN A 32 35.22 48.29 16.57
C ASN A 32 34.42 48.27 15.26
N SER A 33 34.15 49.47 14.74
CA SER A 33 33.39 49.76 13.52
C SER A 33 34.35 49.96 12.32
N GLY A 34 34.02 49.41 11.15
CA GLY A 34 34.68 49.73 9.88
C GLY A 34 34.09 48.93 8.69
N PRO A 35 33.98 49.49 7.47
CA PRO A 35 32.90 49.10 6.55
C PRO A 35 33.34 48.24 5.34
N GLN A 36 32.33 47.55 4.79
CA GLN A 36 32.16 47.06 3.41
C GLN A 36 33.02 45.89 2.90
N SER A 37 32.35 44.75 2.71
CA SER A 37 32.52 43.88 1.53
C SER A 37 31.33 42.92 1.46
N LEU A 38 30.37 43.23 0.58
CA LEU A 38 29.34 42.29 0.15
C LEU A 38 30.02 41.23 -0.71
N SER A 39 30.36 40.11 -0.10
CA SER A 39 30.56 38.85 -0.79
C SER A 39 29.43 37.92 -0.36
N ASP A 40 28.39 37.85 -1.18
CA ASP A 40 27.39 36.79 -1.13
C ASP A 40 28.08 35.45 -1.42
N MET A 41 28.74 34.90 -0.40
CA MET A 41 28.98 33.47 -0.33
C MET A 41 27.72 32.88 0.28
N SER A 42 26.76 32.55 -0.59
CA SER A 42 25.70 31.59 -0.27
C SER A 42 26.36 30.24 -0.01
N SER A 43 26.90 30.10 1.20
CA SER A 43 27.24 28.82 1.81
C SER A 43 25.92 28.10 2.06
N SER A 44 25.41 27.43 1.03
CA SER A 44 24.50 26.32 1.24
C SER A 44 25.26 25.31 2.09
N SER A 45 24.94 25.28 3.37
CA SER A 45 25.36 24.26 4.31
C SER A 45 24.75 22.92 3.88
N SER A 46 25.35 22.32 2.85
CA SER A 46 25.17 20.92 2.49
C SER A 46 25.67 20.09 3.66
N GLN A 47 24.73 19.67 4.49
CA GLN A 47 24.98 18.92 5.70
C GLN A 47 25.52 17.52 5.32
N SER A 48 26.85 17.43 5.30
CA SER A 48 27.71 16.24 5.37
C SER A 48 27.09 14.90 4.91
N GLY A 49 27.14 14.61 3.61
CA GLY A 49 27.11 13.23 3.13
C GLY A 49 28.49 12.58 3.30
N PHE A 50 28.58 11.49 4.06
CA PHE A 50 29.76 10.63 4.07
C PHE A 50 30.03 10.13 2.64
N ALA A 51 31.28 10.25 2.18
CA ALA A 51 31.80 9.97 0.84
C ALA A 51 30.77 9.41 -0.18
N GLY A 52 30.13 10.29 -0.95
CA GLY A 52 29.30 9.90 -2.10
C GLY A 52 27.85 9.47 -1.81
N PHE A 53 27.43 9.39 -0.54
CA PHE A 53 26.05 9.08 -0.17
C PHE A 53 25.20 10.35 0.00
N ASP A 54 24.19 10.52 -0.86
CA ASP A 54 23.23 11.63 -0.81
C ASP A 54 22.00 11.24 0.02
N VAL A 55 22.02 11.70 1.29
CA VAL A 55 20.96 11.47 2.28
C VAL A 55 19.63 12.08 1.84
N GLU A 56 19.66 13.24 1.18
CA GLU A 56 18.46 13.94 0.72
C GLU A 56 17.78 13.14 -0.40
N ARG A 57 18.56 12.66 -1.37
CA ARG A 57 18.07 11.78 -2.43
C ARG A 57 17.50 10.49 -1.87
N ALA A 58 18.17 9.83 -0.93
CA ALA A 58 17.66 8.60 -0.30
C ALA A 58 16.31 8.84 0.40
N SER A 59 16.16 9.98 1.07
CA SER A 59 14.93 10.37 1.77
C SER A 59 13.78 10.68 0.82
N TYR A 60 14.07 11.39 -0.27
CA TYR A 60 13.09 11.65 -1.33
C TYR A 60 12.57 10.36 -1.96
N LEU A 61 13.47 9.46 -2.35
CA LEU A 61 13.11 8.17 -2.96
C LEU A 61 12.27 7.31 -2.00
N ARG A 62 12.60 7.29 -0.71
CA ARG A 62 11.80 6.60 0.32
C ARG A 62 10.37 7.17 0.40
N THR A 63 10.23 8.48 0.31
CA THR A 63 8.91 9.15 0.32
C THR A 63 8.10 8.75 -0.91
N VAL A 64 8.69 8.79 -2.11
CA VAL A 64 8.03 8.40 -3.35
C VAL A 64 7.63 6.92 -3.32
N HIS A 65 8.52 6.03 -2.85
CA HIS A 65 8.23 4.61 -2.67
C HIS A 65 6.97 4.37 -1.82
N GLY A 66 6.91 5.05 -0.66
CA GLY A 66 5.78 4.97 0.26
C GLY A 66 4.47 5.50 -0.34
N ILE A 67 4.51 6.62 -1.05
CA ILE A 67 3.33 7.20 -1.72
C ILE A 67 2.78 6.25 -2.79
N LEU A 68 3.65 5.69 -3.64
CA LEU A 68 3.25 4.73 -4.67
C LEU A 68 2.57 3.49 -4.07
N ALA A 69 3.17 2.92 -3.02
CA ALA A 69 2.60 1.77 -2.30
C ALA A 69 1.26 2.12 -1.64
N LEU A 70 1.17 3.28 -0.99
CA LEU A 70 -0.05 3.76 -0.35
C LEU A 70 -1.20 3.90 -1.36
N VAL A 71 -0.95 4.55 -2.50
CA VAL A 71 -1.97 4.72 -3.55
C VAL A 71 -2.41 3.35 -4.09
N ALA A 72 -1.47 2.41 -4.29
CA ALA A 72 -1.80 1.07 -4.76
C ALA A 72 -2.69 0.30 -3.75
N PHE A 73 -2.24 0.16 -2.50
CA PHE A 73 -2.88 -0.72 -1.50
C PHE A 73 -4.04 -0.10 -0.74
N VAL A 74 -3.99 1.19 -0.44
CA VAL A 74 -5.04 1.85 0.32
C VAL A 74 -6.14 2.37 -0.60
N ALA A 75 -5.82 2.78 -1.83
CA ALA A 75 -6.82 3.33 -2.75
C ALA A 75 -7.21 2.38 -3.87
N LEU A 76 -6.32 2.11 -4.82
CA LEU A 76 -6.70 1.51 -6.11
C LEU A 76 -7.12 0.04 -6.02
N PHE A 77 -6.36 -0.79 -5.29
CA PHE A 77 -6.70 -2.21 -5.12
C PHE A 77 -8.08 -2.41 -4.45
N PRO A 78 -8.38 -1.77 -3.29
CA PRO A 78 -9.71 -1.80 -2.68
C PRO A 78 -10.79 -1.25 -3.62
N LEU A 79 -10.54 -0.09 -4.26
CA LEU A 79 -11.49 0.57 -5.15
C LEU A 79 -11.93 -0.36 -6.29
N GLY A 80 -10.99 -0.98 -7.01
CA GLY A 80 -11.30 -1.91 -8.08
C GLY A 80 -12.10 -3.12 -7.62
N ALA A 81 -11.88 -3.58 -6.39
CA ALA A 81 -12.65 -4.67 -5.80
C ALA A 81 -14.07 -4.22 -5.38
N VAL A 82 -14.25 -2.99 -4.88
CA VAL A 82 -15.57 -2.44 -4.57
C VAL A 82 -16.38 -2.21 -5.85
N LEU A 83 -15.77 -1.66 -6.90
CA LEU A 83 -16.44 -1.39 -8.18
C LEU A 83 -17.01 -2.66 -8.82
N MET A 84 -16.34 -3.81 -8.69
CA MET A 84 -16.87 -5.12 -9.12
C MET A 84 -18.22 -5.50 -8.50
N ARG A 85 -18.56 -4.89 -7.37
CA ARG A 85 -19.76 -5.22 -6.58
C ARG A 85 -20.85 -4.17 -6.73
N LEU A 86 -20.48 -2.92 -6.99
CA LEU A 86 -21.41 -1.81 -7.13
C LEU A 86 -21.86 -1.60 -8.57
N VAL A 87 -20.97 -1.79 -9.55
CA VAL A 87 -21.30 -1.58 -10.96
C VAL A 87 -21.90 -2.86 -11.56
N PRO A 88 -23.13 -2.82 -12.10
CA PRO A 88 -23.73 -3.96 -12.78
C PRO A 88 -23.16 -4.14 -14.20
N GLY A 89 -23.20 -5.38 -14.69
CA GLY A 89 -22.92 -5.70 -16.09
C GLY A 89 -21.43 -5.82 -16.44
N ARG A 90 -21.15 -5.79 -17.76
CA ARG A 90 -19.82 -6.12 -18.31
C ARG A 90 -18.77 -5.02 -18.06
N MET A 91 -19.21 -3.78 -17.85
CA MET A 91 -18.33 -2.64 -17.53
C MET A 91 -17.63 -2.80 -16.18
N SER A 92 -18.27 -3.48 -15.23
CA SER A 92 -17.71 -3.80 -13.91
C SER A 92 -16.34 -4.48 -14.01
N ILE A 93 -16.22 -5.46 -14.91
CA ILE A 93 -14.99 -6.22 -15.15
C ILE A 93 -13.89 -5.34 -15.73
N TRP A 94 -14.25 -4.39 -16.60
CA TRP A 94 -13.30 -3.45 -17.18
C TRP A 94 -12.78 -2.47 -16.13
N PHE A 95 -13.66 -1.85 -15.33
CA PHE A 95 -13.23 -0.98 -14.24
C PHE A 95 -12.34 -1.71 -13.25
N HIS A 96 -12.66 -2.96 -12.93
CA HIS A 96 -11.79 -3.81 -12.13
C HIS A 96 -10.45 -4.02 -12.79
N ALA A 97 -10.40 -4.57 -14.01
CA ALA A 97 -9.14 -4.85 -14.67
C ALA A 97 -8.25 -3.61 -14.78
N VAL A 98 -8.80 -2.47 -15.19
CA VAL A 98 -8.06 -1.21 -15.34
C VAL A 98 -7.50 -0.73 -14.00
N THR A 99 -8.33 -0.66 -12.97
CA THR A 99 -7.87 -0.21 -11.63
C THR A 99 -6.86 -1.16 -11.02
N GLN A 100 -7.02 -2.48 -11.19
CA GLN A 100 -6.08 -3.49 -10.68
C GLN A 100 -4.75 -3.44 -11.43
N LEU A 101 -4.74 -3.24 -12.75
CA LEU A 101 -3.52 -3.10 -13.53
C LEU A 101 -2.79 -1.79 -13.21
N ALA A 102 -3.52 -0.69 -13.03
CA ALA A 102 -2.94 0.57 -12.59
C ALA A 102 -2.30 0.45 -11.19
N ALA A 103 -3.00 -0.17 -10.24
CA ALA A 103 -2.47 -0.46 -8.91
C ALA A 103 -1.22 -1.35 -8.96
N LEU A 104 -1.25 -2.40 -9.78
CA LEU A 104 -0.13 -3.30 -9.98
C LEU A 104 1.09 -2.56 -10.56
N ALA A 105 0.89 -1.68 -11.53
CA ALA A 105 1.97 -0.88 -12.12
C ALA A 105 2.63 0.04 -11.07
N LEU A 106 1.82 0.75 -10.27
CA LEU A 106 2.35 1.58 -9.17
C LEU A 106 3.08 0.74 -8.13
N PHE A 107 2.56 -0.45 -7.80
CA PHE A 107 3.20 -1.31 -6.83
C PHE A 107 4.52 -1.91 -7.34
N ILE A 108 4.60 -2.31 -8.61
CA ILE A 108 5.86 -2.75 -9.22
C ILE A 108 6.89 -1.62 -9.20
N ALA A 109 6.48 -0.40 -9.57
CA ALA A 109 7.36 0.78 -9.49
C ALA A 109 7.83 1.04 -8.06
N SER A 110 6.94 0.90 -7.08
CA SER A 110 7.27 0.99 -5.66
C SER A 110 8.28 -0.08 -5.23
N ILE A 111 8.08 -1.37 -5.56
CA ILE A 111 9.04 -2.44 -5.25
C ILE A 111 10.40 -2.16 -5.88
N GLY A 112 10.44 -1.78 -7.17
CA GLY A 112 11.68 -1.46 -7.86
C GLY A 112 12.44 -0.32 -7.16
N LEU A 113 11.72 0.70 -6.72
CA LEU A 113 12.29 1.81 -5.96
C LEU A 113 12.77 1.37 -4.57
N GLY A 114 12.05 0.47 -3.89
CA GLY A 114 12.46 -0.10 -2.61
C GLY A 114 13.76 -0.90 -2.72
N ALA A 115 13.87 -1.75 -3.74
CA ALA A 115 15.10 -2.49 -4.04
C ALA A 115 16.27 -1.54 -4.35
N TYR A 116 16.01 -0.48 -5.11
CA TYR A 116 17.03 0.54 -5.38
C TYR A 116 17.50 1.26 -4.09
N ILE A 117 16.59 1.61 -3.18
CA ILE A 117 16.93 2.22 -1.89
C ILE A 117 17.79 1.28 -1.04
N VAL A 118 17.44 -0.02 -0.99
CA VAL A 118 18.23 -1.01 -0.23
C VAL A 118 19.67 -1.07 -0.75
N ASN A 119 19.87 -1.18 -2.06
CA ASN A 119 21.20 -1.20 -2.66
C ASN A 119 21.95 0.12 -2.39
N LEU A 120 21.30 1.27 -2.63
CA LEU A 120 21.90 2.59 -2.43
C LEU A 120 22.43 2.80 -1.01
N VAL A 121 21.70 2.32 0.00
CA VAL A 121 22.08 2.51 1.41
C VAL A 121 23.12 1.48 1.86
N GLN A 122 23.04 0.23 1.37
CA GLN A 122 24.07 -0.77 1.62
C GLN A 122 25.42 -0.41 1.01
N ASP A 123 25.42 0.10 -0.23
CA ASP A 123 26.64 0.57 -0.90
C ASP A 123 27.28 1.75 -0.15
N GLY A 124 26.47 2.54 0.56
CA GLY A 124 26.91 3.59 1.48
C GLY A 124 27.52 3.09 2.80
N GLY A 125 27.61 1.77 3.01
CA GLY A 125 28.18 1.15 4.20
C GLY A 125 27.20 0.95 5.37
N PHE A 126 25.90 1.16 5.15
CA PHE A 126 24.88 1.02 6.20
C PHE A 126 24.11 -0.30 6.03
N PRO A 127 24.19 -1.24 6.99
CA PRO A 127 23.58 -2.55 6.85
C PRO A 127 22.07 -2.50 7.18
N LEU A 128 21.26 -1.99 6.26
CA LEU A 128 19.80 -1.88 6.45
C LEU A 128 19.11 -3.22 6.72
N LEU A 129 19.67 -4.33 6.22
CA LEU A 129 19.07 -5.65 6.34
C LEU A 129 19.43 -6.36 7.65
N ASP A 130 20.16 -5.71 8.56
CA ASP A 130 20.38 -6.23 9.91
C ASP A 130 19.18 -5.92 10.84
N ASP A 131 18.30 -5.00 10.44
CA ASP A 131 17.07 -4.69 11.17
C ASP A 131 15.94 -5.65 10.76
N ASP A 132 15.48 -6.48 11.69
CA ASP A 132 14.41 -7.46 11.50
C ASP A 132 13.12 -6.84 10.93
N LEU A 133 12.80 -5.60 11.30
CA LEU A 133 11.61 -4.91 10.83
C LEU A 133 11.75 -4.52 9.36
N VAL A 134 12.96 -4.11 8.94
CA VAL A 134 13.28 -3.85 7.52
C VAL A 134 13.23 -5.14 6.72
N VAL A 135 13.81 -6.22 7.22
CA VAL A 135 13.74 -7.55 6.57
C VAL A 135 12.30 -8.00 6.41
N ALA A 136 11.48 -7.86 7.44
CA ALA A 136 10.05 -8.18 7.36
C ALA A 136 9.34 -7.32 6.31
N HIS A 137 9.60 -6.01 6.27
CA HIS A 137 8.98 -5.10 5.32
C HIS A 137 9.31 -5.44 3.85
N VAL A 138 10.60 -5.68 3.58
CA VAL A 138 11.12 -6.06 2.27
C VAL A 138 10.61 -7.45 1.88
N GLY A 139 10.64 -8.41 2.79
CA GLY A 139 10.18 -9.78 2.57
C GLY A 139 8.69 -9.84 2.25
N ILE A 140 7.84 -9.21 3.06
CA ILE A 140 6.39 -9.13 2.83
C ILE A 140 6.11 -8.42 1.51
N GLY A 141 6.73 -7.25 1.28
CA GLY A 141 6.54 -6.48 0.05
C GLY A 141 6.90 -7.28 -1.21
N SER A 142 8.02 -8.00 -1.17
CA SER A 142 8.52 -8.81 -2.30
C SER A 142 7.60 -10.02 -2.57
N ALA A 143 7.18 -10.72 -1.51
CA ALA A 143 6.23 -11.82 -1.63
C ALA A 143 4.88 -11.35 -2.20
N LEU A 144 4.38 -10.20 -1.75
CA LEU A 144 3.18 -9.59 -2.33
C LEU A 144 3.39 -9.22 -3.80
N GLY A 145 4.56 -8.70 -4.18
CA GLY A 145 4.90 -8.44 -5.59
C GLY A 145 4.70 -9.65 -6.48
N VAL A 146 5.28 -10.79 -6.10
CA VAL A 146 5.12 -12.06 -6.83
C VAL A 146 3.65 -12.48 -6.90
N VAL A 147 2.96 -12.47 -5.76
CA VAL A 147 1.55 -12.87 -5.68
C VAL A 147 0.68 -11.99 -6.59
N PHE A 148 0.83 -10.67 -6.53
CA PHE A 148 -0.01 -9.73 -7.29
C PHE A 148 0.31 -9.70 -8.79
N ILE A 149 1.53 -10.05 -9.21
CA ILE A 149 1.84 -10.29 -10.63
C ILE A 149 1.08 -11.51 -11.17
N LEU A 150 0.88 -12.55 -10.33
CA LEU A 150 0.13 -13.74 -10.70
C LEU A 150 -1.39 -13.54 -10.64
N MET A 151 -1.88 -12.56 -9.87
CA MET A 151 -3.31 -12.30 -9.67
C MET A 151 -4.10 -11.99 -10.96
N PRO A 152 -3.61 -11.20 -11.93
CA PRO A 152 -4.30 -10.97 -13.20
C PRO A 152 -4.54 -12.26 -14.00
N ILE A 153 -3.54 -13.15 -14.04
CA ILE A 153 -3.64 -14.46 -14.72
C ILE A 153 -4.72 -15.30 -14.02
N MET A 154 -4.65 -15.35 -12.69
CA MET A 154 -5.61 -16.01 -11.82
C MET A 154 -7.04 -15.49 -12.03
N GLY A 155 -7.19 -14.16 -12.10
CA GLY A 155 -8.46 -13.47 -12.29
C GLY A 155 -9.06 -13.73 -13.67
N TYR A 156 -8.23 -13.77 -14.71
CA TYR A 156 -8.64 -14.16 -16.05
C TYR A 156 -9.15 -15.61 -16.09
N LEU A 157 -8.41 -16.55 -15.51
CA LEU A 157 -8.83 -17.95 -15.42
C LEU A 157 -10.13 -18.07 -14.60
N HIS A 158 -10.21 -17.43 -13.44
CA HIS A 158 -11.42 -17.37 -12.62
C HIS A 158 -12.63 -16.92 -13.45
N HIS A 159 -12.51 -15.81 -14.17
CA HIS A 159 -13.62 -15.26 -14.95
C HIS A 159 -14.04 -16.16 -16.11
N ARG A 160 -13.07 -16.74 -16.83
CA ARG A 160 -13.31 -17.69 -17.93
C ARG A 160 -14.04 -18.94 -17.44
N TYR A 161 -13.58 -19.55 -16.34
CA TYR A 161 -14.19 -20.76 -15.80
C TYR A 161 -15.52 -20.47 -15.09
N PHE A 162 -15.66 -19.34 -14.39
CA PHE A 162 -16.92 -18.97 -13.75
C PHE A 162 -18.06 -18.80 -14.76
N LYS A 163 -17.77 -18.20 -15.92
CA LYS A 163 -18.75 -18.11 -17.03
C LYS A 163 -19.15 -19.47 -17.60
N LYS A 164 -18.22 -20.44 -17.65
CA LYS A 164 -18.50 -21.79 -18.18
C LYS A 164 -19.28 -22.67 -17.22
N VAL A 165 -18.94 -22.63 -15.93
CA VAL A 165 -19.47 -23.59 -14.93
C VAL A 165 -20.63 -23.01 -14.10
N GLY A 166 -20.78 -21.68 -14.04
CA GLY A 166 -21.87 -21.02 -13.28
C GLY A 166 -21.76 -21.17 -11.74
N ARG A 167 -20.65 -21.71 -11.24
CA ARG A 167 -20.35 -21.89 -9.81
C ARG A 167 -18.89 -21.55 -9.53
N ARG A 168 -18.58 -21.28 -8.26
CA ARG A 168 -17.20 -21.01 -7.83
C ARG A 168 -16.34 -22.25 -8.01
N THR A 169 -15.22 -22.07 -8.70
CA THR A 169 -14.15 -23.05 -8.87
C THR A 169 -13.02 -22.79 -7.86
N GLY A 170 -12.06 -23.71 -7.71
CA GLY A 170 -10.88 -23.49 -6.85
C GLY A 170 -10.15 -22.17 -7.18
N TRP A 171 -10.00 -21.86 -8.47
CA TRP A 171 -9.48 -20.59 -8.99
C TRP A 171 -10.22 -19.35 -8.46
N SER A 172 -11.53 -19.50 -8.22
CA SER A 172 -12.35 -18.42 -7.65
C SER A 172 -11.97 -18.17 -6.20
N TYR A 173 -11.85 -19.22 -5.39
CA TYR A 173 -11.47 -19.05 -3.99
C TYR A 173 -10.06 -18.51 -3.85
N LEU A 174 -9.11 -19.00 -4.65
CA LEU A 174 -7.73 -18.52 -4.62
C LEU A 174 -7.63 -17.03 -5.00
N HIS A 175 -8.32 -16.60 -6.07
CA HIS A 175 -8.32 -15.19 -6.47
C HIS A 175 -8.99 -14.28 -5.43
N LEU A 176 -10.17 -14.67 -4.92
CA LEU A 176 -10.89 -13.84 -3.93
C LEU A 176 -10.19 -13.81 -2.57
N ALA A 177 -9.80 -14.97 -2.03
CA ALA A 177 -9.17 -15.06 -0.72
C ALA A 177 -7.74 -14.50 -0.75
N GLY A 178 -6.98 -14.84 -1.79
CA GLY A 178 -5.61 -14.33 -1.96
C GLY A 178 -5.58 -12.81 -2.16
N GLY A 179 -6.52 -12.23 -2.92
CA GLY A 179 -6.65 -10.77 -3.01
C GLY A 179 -7.01 -10.14 -1.66
N ARG A 180 -7.87 -10.77 -0.86
CA ARG A 180 -8.25 -10.28 0.47
C ARG A 180 -7.07 -10.24 1.44
N VAL A 181 -6.37 -11.36 1.55
CA VAL A 181 -5.19 -11.50 2.43
C VAL A 181 -4.07 -10.59 1.92
N GLY A 182 -3.81 -10.58 0.63
CA GLY A 182 -2.76 -9.79 0.01
C GLY A 182 -2.91 -8.28 0.21
N ILE A 183 -4.11 -7.73 0.00
CA ILE A 183 -4.35 -6.29 0.24
C ILE A 183 -4.20 -5.95 1.73
N THR A 184 -4.70 -6.82 2.62
CA THR A 184 -4.57 -6.63 4.08
C THR A 184 -3.11 -6.61 4.51
N LEU A 185 -2.32 -7.59 4.06
CA LEU A 185 -0.89 -7.63 4.30
C LEU A 185 -0.16 -6.41 3.71
N GLY A 186 -0.57 -5.94 2.53
CA GLY A 186 0.02 -4.73 1.94
C GLY A 186 -0.25 -3.45 2.74
N ILE A 187 -1.43 -3.31 3.32
CA ILE A 187 -1.75 -2.19 4.23
C ILE A 187 -0.92 -2.30 5.52
N ILE A 188 -0.81 -3.49 6.12
CA ILE A 188 0.04 -3.71 7.29
C ILE A 188 1.50 -3.37 6.93
N ASN A 189 1.97 -3.83 5.77
CA ASN A 189 3.33 -3.59 5.30
C ASN A 189 3.62 -2.10 5.07
N GLY A 190 2.64 -1.34 4.58
CA GLY A 190 2.74 0.12 4.45
C GLY A 190 2.87 0.81 5.82
N GLY A 191 2.14 0.34 6.83
CA GLY A 191 2.29 0.81 8.21
C GLY A 191 3.68 0.52 8.79
N ILE A 192 4.21 -0.69 8.54
CA ILE A 192 5.58 -1.06 8.92
C ILE A 192 6.60 -0.16 8.21
N GLY A 193 6.44 0.08 6.90
CA GLY A 193 7.31 0.99 6.14
C GLY A 193 7.33 2.41 6.70
N LEU A 194 6.18 2.90 7.17
CA LEU A 194 6.07 4.22 7.80
C LEU A 194 6.72 4.25 9.20
N ALA A 195 6.72 3.13 9.92
CA ALA A 195 7.47 2.96 11.17
C ALA A 195 8.97 3.00 10.94
N ILE A 196 9.48 2.23 9.98
CA ILE A 196 10.89 2.18 9.55
C ILE A 196 11.37 3.55 9.09
N ALA A 197 10.54 4.30 8.35
CA ALA A 197 10.87 5.62 7.86
C ALA A 197 11.03 6.68 8.98
N GLY A 198 10.77 6.32 10.24
CA GLY A 198 10.84 7.26 11.37
C GLY A 198 9.80 8.38 11.26
N ALA A 199 8.71 8.16 10.50
CA ALA A 199 7.73 9.20 10.25
C ALA A 199 7.12 9.74 11.55
N GLU A 200 6.76 11.03 11.54
CA GLU A 200 6.13 11.64 12.70
C GLU A 200 4.83 10.93 13.08
N THR A 201 4.52 10.91 14.38
CA THR A 201 3.33 10.24 14.93
C THR A 201 2.05 10.69 14.23
N ARG A 202 1.94 11.97 13.84
CA ARG A 202 0.77 12.49 13.11
C ARG A 202 0.51 11.75 11.79
N PHE A 203 1.57 11.43 11.04
CA PHE A 203 1.45 10.73 9.76
C PHE A 203 1.13 9.24 9.97
N LYS A 204 1.71 8.62 11.00
CA LYS A 204 1.40 7.24 11.39
C LYS A 204 -0.07 7.08 11.79
N VAL A 205 -0.57 7.99 12.61
CA VAL A 205 -1.98 8.02 13.04
C VAL A 205 -2.91 8.28 11.86
N ALA A 206 -2.60 9.28 11.02
CA ALA A 206 -3.39 9.58 9.84
C ALA A 206 -3.48 8.37 8.88
N TYR A 207 -2.35 7.71 8.63
CA TYR A 207 -2.31 6.49 7.83
C TYR A 207 -3.19 5.40 8.43
N GLY A 208 -3.04 5.10 9.73
CA GLY A 208 -3.81 4.07 10.41
C GLY A 208 -5.32 4.30 10.36
N ILE A 209 -5.77 5.54 10.58
CA ILE A 209 -7.20 5.91 10.52
C ILE A 209 -7.72 5.73 9.09
N VAL A 210 -7.06 6.34 8.10
CA VAL A 210 -7.53 6.31 6.71
C VAL A 210 -7.51 4.88 6.15
N ALA A 211 -6.40 4.17 6.31
CA ALA A 211 -6.27 2.80 5.84
C ALA A 211 -7.25 1.86 6.56
N GLY A 212 -7.46 2.06 7.86
CA GLY A 212 -8.45 1.31 8.64
C GLY A 212 -9.88 1.51 8.14
N ILE A 213 -10.30 2.76 7.91
CA ILE A 213 -11.64 3.07 7.37
C ILE A 213 -11.83 2.43 6.00
N VAL A 214 -10.86 2.59 5.09
CA VAL A 214 -10.96 2.02 3.74
C VAL A 214 -10.99 0.49 3.80
N TRP A 215 -10.16 -0.13 4.63
CA TRP A 215 -10.13 -1.58 4.80
C TRP A 215 -11.47 -2.10 5.33
N VAL A 216 -12.04 -1.47 6.36
CA VAL A 216 -13.35 -1.84 6.92
C VAL A 216 -14.45 -1.69 5.87
N ALA A 217 -14.52 -0.55 5.17
CA ALA A 217 -15.51 -0.32 4.13
C ALA A 217 -15.41 -1.37 3.01
N TRP A 218 -14.20 -1.64 2.52
CA TRP A 218 -13.95 -2.65 1.50
C TRP A 218 -14.28 -4.07 1.98
N MET A 219 -13.88 -4.46 3.20
CA MET A 219 -14.20 -5.77 3.77
C MET A 219 -15.70 -5.96 4.03
N ALA A 220 -16.39 -4.92 4.49
CA ALA A 220 -17.84 -4.93 4.66
C ALA A 220 -18.55 -5.15 3.31
N THR A 221 -18.19 -4.38 2.27
CA THR A 221 -18.77 -4.59 0.93
C THR A 221 -18.46 -5.99 0.38
N ALA A 222 -17.25 -6.50 0.65
CA ALA A 222 -16.82 -7.81 0.18
C ALA A 222 -17.61 -8.96 0.81
N THR A 223 -17.86 -8.91 2.12
CA THR A 223 -18.55 -9.94 2.90
C THR A 223 -20.07 -9.84 2.77
N VAL A 224 -20.64 -8.63 2.80
CA VAL A 224 -22.09 -8.41 2.64
C VAL A 224 -22.55 -8.85 1.24
N SER A 225 -21.82 -8.51 0.19
CA SER A 225 -22.15 -8.92 -1.18
C SER A 225 -22.17 -10.45 -1.33
N GLU A 226 -21.23 -11.12 -0.68
CA GLU A 226 -21.14 -12.58 -0.66
C GLU A 226 -22.29 -13.22 0.12
N ALA A 227 -22.62 -12.67 1.30
CA ALA A 227 -23.75 -13.14 2.10
C ALA A 227 -25.10 -12.97 1.37
N ARG A 228 -25.32 -11.83 0.69
CA ARG A 228 -26.53 -11.58 -0.12
C ARG A 228 -26.67 -12.58 -1.26
N ARG A 229 -25.57 -12.88 -1.98
CA ARG A 229 -25.56 -13.88 -3.08
C ARG A 229 -25.85 -15.30 -2.57
N ASN A 230 -25.30 -15.68 -1.42
CA ASN A 230 -25.58 -16.99 -0.82
C ASN A 230 -27.03 -17.13 -0.34
N ARG A 231 -27.62 -16.06 0.22
CA ARG A 231 -29.05 -16.05 0.62
C ARG A 231 -29.98 -16.17 -0.58
N GLY A 232 -29.69 -15.48 -1.69
CA GLY A 232 -30.47 -15.60 -2.94
C GLY A 232 -30.49 -17.03 -3.49
N ARG A 233 -29.32 -17.70 -3.47
CA ARG A 233 -29.17 -19.10 -3.92
C ARG A 233 -29.97 -20.10 -3.08
N LYS A 234 -30.01 -19.90 -1.75
CA LYS A 234 -30.81 -20.73 -0.84
C LYS A 234 -32.32 -20.54 -1.06
N ARG A 235 -32.78 -19.31 -1.33
CA ARG A 235 -34.19 -19.02 -1.64
C ARG A 235 -34.63 -19.73 -2.93
N THR A 236 -33.87 -19.63 -4.01
CA THR A 236 -34.19 -20.31 -5.29
C THR A 236 -34.05 -21.83 -5.22
N GLY A 237 -33.24 -22.37 -4.31
CA GLY A 237 -33.13 -23.81 -4.08
C GLY A 237 -34.28 -24.42 -3.27
N ASN A 238 -35.04 -23.58 -2.55
CA ASN A 238 -36.20 -23.98 -1.74
C ASN A 238 -37.54 -23.74 -2.44
N GLU A 239 -37.58 -23.14 -3.64
CA GLU A 239 -38.80 -23.12 -4.45
C GLU A 239 -39.06 -24.53 -5.01
N PRO A 240 -40.18 -25.18 -4.69
CA PRO A 240 -40.51 -26.47 -5.27
C PRO A 240 -40.65 -26.31 -6.78
N LYS A 241 -39.92 -27.14 -7.54
CA LYS A 241 -39.88 -27.14 -9.01
C LYS A 241 -41.16 -27.64 -9.70
N TYR A 242 -42.28 -27.69 -8.97
CA TYR A 242 -43.58 -28.14 -9.48
C TYR A 242 -44.58 -26.99 -9.35
N GLY A 243 -44.71 -26.20 -10.42
CA GLY A 243 -45.97 -25.53 -10.70
C GLY A 243 -47.03 -26.59 -11.05
N PRO A 244 -48.32 -26.37 -10.77
CA PRO A 244 -49.34 -27.39 -10.99
C PRO A 244 -49.43 -27.73 -12.48
N THR A 245 -48.91 -28.89 -12.85
CA THR A 245 -49.29 -29.56 -14.09
C THR A 245 -50.72 -30.05 -13.91
N GLY A 246 -51.62 -29.65 -14.80
CA GLY A 246 -52.88 -30.39 -14.99
C GLY A 246 -54.11 -29.53 -15.21
N ARG A 247 -54.34 -29.13 -16.46
CA ARG A 247 -55.65 -29.32 -17.09
C ARG A 247 -55.45 -29.43 -18.60
N ALA A 248 -55.21 -30.66 -19.05
CA ALA A 248 -55.48 -31.03 -20.43
C ALA A 248 -56.97 -30.80 -20.68
N ARG A 249 -57.29 -29.79 -21.47
CA ARG A 249 -58.63 -29.58 -22.00
C ARG A 249 -58.81 -30.64 -23.09
N VAL A 250 -59.49 -31.72 -22.76
CA VAL A 250 -59.95 -32.71 -23.72
C VAL A 250 -60.93 -32.00 -24.66
N HIS A 251 -60.60 -31.99 -25.95
CA HIS A 251 -61.54 -31.64 -27.00
C HIS A 251 -62.56 -32.78 -27.10
N GLU A 252 -63.82 -32.51 -26.75
CA GLU A 252 -64.94 -33.34 -27.18
C GLU A 252 -65.31 -32.93 -28.60
N THR A 253 -65.19 -33.90 -29.51
CA THR A 253 -65.78 -33.89 -30.84
C THR A 253 -67.26 -34.21 -30.74
N SER A 254 -68.11 -33.39 -31.34
CA SER A 254 -69.35 -33.77 -32.02
C SER A 254 -69.70 -32.67 -33.03
#